data_AF-A0A6A5GP31-F1
#
_entry.id   AF-A0A6A5GP31-F1
#
_cell.length_a   1.000
_cell.length_b   1.000
_cell.length_c   1.000
_cell.angle_alpha   90.00
_cell.angle_beta   90.00
_cell.angle_gamma   90.00
#
_symmetry.space_group_name_H-M   'P 1'
#
loop_
_entity.id
_entity.type
_entity.pdbx_description
1 polymer ?
#
loop_
_entity_poly.entity_id
_entity_poly.type
_entity_poly.pdbx_seq_one_letter_code
_entity_poly.pdbx_strand_id
1 'polypeptide(L)'
;MSRFPLLRLPNLPLLNCIQYLKVFEIIDFSLLSKRTKALVSLVNWNHPDIHANFYENSKLCLKFPNDPGLQWILDFRVELDDELDHNTRVIDGNQFPSYIDSALHGPKAFHYLTFPNDDNFETMQKMAEHVSVIFRTPITSLSTNRLNDQLTMSIVKWLSTLQPSVVDLDIDTTDDITAPTLLCILDNIKVTDHFSLDSKTNWMMNCIQLEQSMETSFHHT
;
A
#
# COMPACT_ATOMS: atom_id res chain seq x y z
N MET A 1 8.74 1.17 35.38
CA MET A 1 7.76 1.20 34.27
C MET A 1 7.12 2.58 34.17
N SER A 2 7.62 3.42 33.28
CA SER A 2 6.96 4.67 32.90
C SER A 2 6.31 4.45 31.53
N ARG A 3 5.10 3.88 31.51
CA ARG A 3 4.26 3.88 30.31
C ARG A 3 3.89 5.33 30.02
N PHE A 4 4.41 5.86 28.90
CA PHE A 4 4.13 7.14 28.25
C PHE A 4 3.00 7.97 28.93
N PRO A 5 3.32 9.05 29.67
CA PRO A 5 2.34 9.80 30.49
C PRO A 5 1.13 10.30 29.71
N LEU A 6 1.29 10.61 28.42
CA LEU A 6 0.22 11.00 27.50
C LEU A 6 -0.90 9.94 27.40
N LEU A 7 -0.58 8.65 27.53
CA LEU A 7 -1.58 7.57 27.47
C LEU A 7 -2.46 7.47 28.73
N ARG A 8 -2.13 8.22 29.78
CA ARG A 8 -2.97 8.36 30.98
C ARG A 8 -4.02 9.44 30.84
N LEU A 9 -3.93 10.29 29.81
CA LEU A 9 -4.91 11.34 29.59
C LEU A 9 -6.29 10.72 29.24
N PRO A 10 -7.38 11.41 29.62
CA PRO A 10 -8.70 11.13 29.06
C PRO A 10 -8.67 11.28 27.53
N ASN A 11 -9.61 10.63 26.84
CA ASN A 11 -9.61 10.60 25.37
C ASN A 11 -9.69 12.01 24.74
N LEU A 12 -10.49 12.92 25.29
CA LEU A 12 -10.71 14.24 24.70
C LEU A 12 -9.46 15.13 24.69
N PRO A 13 -8.71 15.32 25.80
CA PRO A 13 -7.41 15.98 25.76
C PRO A 13 -6.42 15.32 24.80
N LEU A 14 -6.42 13.99 24.73
CA LEU A 14 -5.49 13.26 23.88
C LEU A 14 -5.80 13.47 22.38
N LEU A 15 -7.07 13.49 21.99
CA LEU A 15 -7.49 13.84 20.61
C LEU A 15 -7.02 15.24 20.22
N ASN A 16 -7.13 16.21 21.13
CA ASN A 16 -6.66 17.58 20.90
C ASN A 16 -5.13 17.67 20.73
N CYS A 17 -4.36 16.75 21.30
CA CYS A 17 -2.92 16.67 21.06
C CYS A 17 -2.60 15.97 19.74
N ILE A 18 -3.32 14.88 19.43
CA ILE A 18 -3.06 14.04 18.25
C ILE A 18 -3.18 14.86 16.95
N GLN A 19 -4.13 15.79 16.85
CA GLN A 19 -4.34 16.59 15.62
C GLN A 19 -3.14 17.45 15.19
N TYR A 20 -2.14 17.64 16.05
CA TYR A 20 -0.93 18.42 15.76
C TYR A 20 0.30 17.56 15.42
N LEU A 21 0.16 16.23 15.45
CA LEU A 21 1.23 15.31 15.08
C LEU A 21 1.45 15.31 13.56
N LYS A 22 2.71 15.13 13.14
CA LYS A 22 3.07 14.90 11.74
C LYS A 22 2.65 13.49 11.31
N VAL A 23 2.52 13.26 9.99
CA VAL A 23 2.06 11.98 9.42
C VAL A 23 2.80 10.75 9.98
N PHE A 24 4.13 10.77 10.02
CA PHE A 24 4.89 9.63 10.57
C PHE A 24 4.75 9.51 12.10
N GLU A 25 4.61 10.61 12.82
CA GLU A 25 4.33 10.59 14.27
C GLU A 25 2.92 10.02 14.56
N ILE A 26 1.95 10.28 13.68
CA ILE A 26 0.61 9.70 13.73
C ILE A 26 0.68 8.19 13.54
N ILE A 27 1.42 7.73 12.52
CA ILE A 27 1.65 6.30 12.27
C ILE A 27 2.31 5.66 13.50
N ASP A 28 3.39 6.23 14.00
CA ASP A 28 4.10 5.73 15.18
C ASP A 28 3.21 5.64 16.41
N PHE A 29 2.47 6.71 16.69
CA PHE A 29 1.57 6.76 17.82
C PHE A 29 0.47 5.68 17.70
N SER A 30 -0.08 5.49 16.50
CA SER A 30 -1.12 4.49 16.26
C SER A 30 -0.64 3.04 16.39
N LEU A 31 0.67 2.77 16.24
CA LEU A 31 1.26 1.44 16.43
C LEU A 31 1.46 1.06 17.91
N LEU A 32 1.39 2.03 18.84
CA LEU A 32 1.66 1.77 20.27
C LEU A 32 0.66 0.82 20.95
N SER A 33 -0.61 0.84 20.54
CA SER A 33 -1.67 0.00 21.12
C SER A 33 -2.96 0.05 20.31
N LYS A 34 -3.88 -0.89 20.58
CA LYS A 34 -5.26 -0.83 20.05
C LYS A 34 -5.98 0.48 20.41
N ARG A 35 -5.72 1.05 21.60
CA ARG A 35 -6.34 2.31 22.03
C ARG A 35 -5.84 3.49 21.21
N THR A 36 -4.53 3.58 20.96
CA THR A 36 -3.97 4.69 20.18
C THR A 36 -4.37 4.60 18.72
N LYS A 37 -4.38 3.40 18.13
CA LYS A 37 -4.96 3.14 16.80
C LYS A 37 -6.39 3.66 16.68
N ALA A 38 -7.25 3.31 17.65
CA ALA A 38 -8.63 3.77 17.69
C ALA A 38 -8.78 5.29 17.89
N LEU A 39 -7.90 5.93 18.66
CA LEU A 39 -7.95 7.38 18.85
C LEU A 39 -7.55 8.14 17.59
N VAL A 40 -6.49 7.69 16.90
CA VAL A 40 -6.06 8.30 15.64
C VAL A 40 -7.16 8.19 14.59
N SER A 41 -7.86 7.05 14.48
CA SER A 41 -8.94 6.90 13.51
C SER A 41 -10.18 7.76 13.79
N LEU A 42 -10.31 8.35 14.98
CA LEU A 42 -11.40 9.29 15.28
C LEU A 42 -11.13 10.71 14.74
N VAL A 43 -9.87 11.07 14.52
CA VAL A 43 -9.50 12.39 13.98
C VAL A 43 -9.85 12.46 12.49
N ASN A 44 -10.33 13.62 12.04
CA ASN A 44 -10.56 13.87 10.62
C ASN A 44 -9.26 14.35 9.96
N TRP A 45 -8.62 13.46 9.21
CA TRP A 45 -7.34 13.73 8.53
C TRP A 45 -7.49 14.26 7.11
N ASN A 46 -8.71 14.63 6.68
CA ASN A 46 -9.01 15.06 5.32
C ASN A 46 -8.72 14.00 4.24
N HIS A 47 -8.79 12.71 4.60
CA HIS A 47 -8.78 11.55 3.71
C HIS A 47 -7.69 11.58 2.62
N PRO A 48 -6.42 11.24 2.94
CA PRO A 48 -5.34 11.24 1.96
C PRO A 48 -5.56 10.21 0.86
N ASP A 49 -5.16 10.54 -0.36
CA ASP A 49 -5.04 9.53 -1.41
C ASP A 49 -3.90 8.56 -1.06
N ILE A 50 -4.23 7.27 -1.07
CA ILE A 50 -3.29 6.19 -0.76
C ILE A 50 -2.98 5.45 -2.07
N HIS A 51 -1.71 5.47 -2.49
CA HIS A 51 -1.22 4.73 -3.65
C HIS A 51 -0.26 3.63 -3.20
N ALA A 52 -0.57 2.38 -3.52
CA ALA A 52 0.29 1.23 -3.23
C ALA A 52 1.00 0.77 -4.51
N ASN A 53 2.33 0.79 -4.52
CA ASN A 53 3.15 0.38 -5.66
C ASN A 53 4.02 -0.80 -5.25
N PHE A 54 3.75 -1.99 -5.80
CA PHE A 54 4.41 -3.24 -5.46
C PHE A 54 5.47 -3.61 -6.51
N TYR A 55 6.72 -3.65 -6.06
CA TYR A 55 7.90 -4.04 -6.83
C TYR A 55 9.10 -4.22 -5.87
N GLU A 56 10.29 -4.52 -6.36
CA GLU A 56 11.49 -4.76 -5.53
C GLU A 56 11.69 -3.70 -4.43
N ASN A 57 11.59 -2.41 -4.77
CA ASN A 57 11.66 -1.30 -3.80
C ASN A 57 10.31 -0.62 -3.60
N SER A 58 9.33 -1.41 -3.16
CA SER A 58 7.91 -1.05 -3.06
C SER A 58 7.63 0.24 -2.28
N LYS A 59 6.53 0.91 -2.60
CA LYS A 59 6.16 2.19 -1.96
C LYS A 59 4.68 2.28 -1.65
N LEU A 60 4.37 2.77 -0.44
CA LEU A 60 3.04 3.24 -0.07
C LEU A 60 3.07 4.76 0.06
N CYS A 61 2.41 5.47 -0.85
CA CYS A 61 2.43 6.92 -0.92
C CYS A 61 1.13 7.52 -0.39
N LEU A 62 1.24 8.53 0.48
CA LEU A 62 0.14 9.28 1.06
C LEU A 62 0.20 10.73 0.57
N LYS A 63 -0.88 11.17 -0.08
CA LYS A 63 -1.03 12.54 -0.56
C LYS A 63 -2.24 13.19 0.10
N PHE A 64 -2.00 14.25 0.86
CA PHE A 64 -3.08 14.96 1.54
C PHE A 64 -3.57 16.11 0.65
N PRO A 65 -4.89 16.28 0.47
CA PRO A 65 -5.43 17.32 -0.42
C PRO A 65 -5.10 18.74 0.04
N ASN A 66 -4.89 18.93 1.34
CA ASN A 66 -4.57 20.23 1.93
C ASN A 66 -3.09 20.63 1.74
N ASP A 67 -2.23 19.67 1.42
CA ASP A 67 -0.79 19.85 1.33
C ASP A 67 -0.25 19.32 -0.01
N PRO A 68 -0.68 19.87 -1.17
CA PRO A 68 -0.36 19.31 -2.49
C PRO A 68 1.14 19.36 -2.85
N GLY A 69 1.93 20.16 -2.11
CA GLY A 69 3.39 20.21 -2.23
C GLY A 69 4.13 19.17 -1.40
N LEU A 70 3.44 18.42 -0.53
CA LEU A 70 4.02 17.44 0.38
C LEU A 70 3.57 16.02 0.03
N GLN A 71 4.50 15.07 0.09
CA GLN A 71 4.19 13.65 -0.03
C GLN A 71 4.88 12.88 1.07
N TRP A 72 4.16 11.95 1.68
CA TRP A 72 4.70 11.02 2.68
C TRP A 72 4.73 9.63 2.06
N ILE A 73 5.90 9.01 2.09
CA ILE A 73 6.18 7.75 1.41
C ILE A 73 6.70 6.77 2.45
N LEU A 74 6.01 5.64 2.61
CA LEU A 74 6.59 4.47 3.26
C LEU A 74 7.33 3.70 2.18
N ASP A 75 8.65 3.63 2.29
CA ASP A 75 9.56 3.09 1.29
C ASP A 75 10.07 1.73 1.78
N PHE A 76 9.80 0.66 1.05
CA PHE A 76 10.18 -0.70 1.42
C PHE A 76 11.31 -1.13 0.50
N ARG A 77 12.52 -1.30 1.04
CA ARG A 77 13.72 -1.59 0.25
C ARG A 77 14.32 -2.94 0.56
N VAL A 78 14.78 -3.65 -0.47
CA VAL A 78 15.49 -4.93 -0.29
C VAL A 78 16.76 -4.75 0.53
N GLU A 79 17.52 -3.70 0.21
CA GLU A 79 18.74 -3.34 0.92
C GLU A 79 18.54 -2.03 1.66
N LEU A 80 18.80 -2.06 2.97
CA LEU A 80 18.90 -0.86 3.78
C LEU A 80 20.33 -0.33 3.75
N ASP A 81 20.45 0.98 3.86
CA ASP A 81 21.75 1.63 3.96
C ASP A 81 22.29 1.45 5.39
N ASP A 82 23.22 0.50 5.56
CA ASP A 82 23.87 0.16 6.83
C ASP A 82 24.66 1.32 7.44
N GLU A 83 24.94 2.39 6.67
CA GLU A 83 25.63 3.58 7.16
C GLU A 83 24.70 4.57 7.89
N LEU A 84 23.37 4.38 7.80
CA LEU A 84 22.39 5.26 8.43
C LEU A 84 22.00 4.80 9.85
N ASP A 85 21.77 5.76 10.74
CA ASP A 85 21.23 5.50 12.07
C ASP A 85 19.77 4.98 11.96
N HIS A 86 19.61 3.68 12.15
CA HIS A 86 18.31 3.02 12.14
C HIS A 86 17.62 3.06 13.51
N ASN A 87 16.34 3.41 13.51
CA ASN A 87 15.43 3.25 14.63
C ASN A 87 14.69 1.90 14.52
N THR A 88 14.46 1.23 15.66
CA THR A 88 13.63 0.03 15.71
C THR A 88 12.15 0.40 15.86
N ARG A 89 11.31 -0.05 14.93
CA ARG A 89 9.85 0.07 15.01
C ARG A 89 9.21 -1.29 15.22
N VAL A 90 8.13 -1.32 16.00
CA VAL A 90 7.36 -2.55 16.25
C VAL A 90 6.08 -2.51 15.42
N ILE A 91 5.95 -3.45 14.48
CA ILE A 91 4.76 -3.64 13.65
C ILE A 91 4.23 -5.05 13.92
N ASP A 92 3.00 -5.16 14.43
CA ASP A 92 2.37 -6.43 14.83
C ASP A 92 3.23 -7.32 15.75
N GLY A 93 4.01 -6.69 16.62
CA GLY A 93 4.89 -7.38 17.58
C GLY A 93 6.27 -7.75 17.03
N ASN A 94 6.51 -7.57 15.73
CA ASN A 94 7.81 -7.79 15.09
C ASN A 94 8.61 -6.49 15.06
N GLN A 95 9.91 -6.60 15.29
CA GLN A 95 10.84 -5.46 15.27
C GLN A 95 11.45 -5.30 13.88
N PHE A 96 11.37 -4.09 13.34
CA PHE A 96 11.93 -3.74 12.05
C PHE A 96 12.89 -2.55 12.18
N PRO A 97 14.09 -2.61 11.59
CA PRO A 97 14.89 -1.41 11.39
C PRO A 97 14.15 -0.44 10.45
N SER A 98 14.29 0.85 10.71
CA SER A 98 13.67 1.89 9.90
C SER A 98 14.40 3.21 10.06
N TYR A 99 14.30 4.09 9.08
CA TYR A 99 14.81 5.45 9.20
C TYR A 99 13.87 6.44 8.52
N ILE A 100 13.99 7.71 8.90
CA ILE A 100 13.24 8.81 8.29
C ILE A 100 14.23 9.68 7.53
N ASP A 101 13.86 10.03 6.31
CA ASP A 101 14.61 10.99 5.48
C ASP A 101 13.65 11.97 4.79
N SER A 102 14.18 13.03 4.21
CA SER A 102 13.39 14.01 3.45
C SER A 102 14.19 14.58 2.29
N ALA A 103 13.56 14.65 1.13
CA ALA A 103 14.15 15.22 -0.08
C ALA A 103 13.27 16.33 -0.67
N LEU A 104 13.92 17.35 -1.21
CA LEU A 104 13.27 18.43 -1.96
C LEU A 104 13.53 18.24 -3.45
N HIS A 105 12.45 18.19 -4.25
CA HIS A 105 12.53 18.17 -5.71
C HIS A 105 11.67 19.30 -6.28
N GLY A 106 12.33 20.39 -6.66
CA GLY A 106 11.66 21.62 -7.09
C GLY A 106 10.72 22.16 -6.00
N PRO A 107 9.44 22.44 -6.29
CA PRO A 107 8.50 22.96 -5.30
C PRO A 107 7.90 21.87 -4.38
N LYS A 108 8.30 20.60 -4.53
CA LYS A 108 7.74 19.48 -3.79
C LYS A 108 8.72 18.97 -2.72
N ALA A 109 8.20 18.63 -1.55
CA ALA A 109 8.94 17.93 -0.51
C ALA A 109 8.40 16.50 -0.35
N PHE A 110 9.32 15.56 -0.20
CA PHE A 110 9.05 14.15 -0.04
C PHE A 110 9.63 13.70 1.30
N HIS A 111 8.80 13.13 2.14
CA HIS A 111 9.19 12.56 3.42
C HIS A 111 9.16 11.03 3.27
N TYR A 112 10.26 10.38 3.64
CA TYR A 112 10.40 8.93 3.52
C TYR A 112 10.46 8.33 4.92
N LEU A 113 9.70 7.26 5.13
CA LEU A 113 9.86 6.35 6.25
C LEU A 113 10.21 4.98 5.66
N THR A 114 11.48 4.60 5.77
CA THR A 114 12.01 3.43 5.08
C THR A 114 11.99 2.20 5.98
N PHE A 115 11.60 1.06 5.42
CA PHE A 115 11.58 -0.27 6.05
C PHE A 115 12.29 -1.29 5.15
N PRO A 116 12.76 -2.42 5.70
CA PRO A 116 13.17 -3.54 4.86
C PRO A 116 11.95 -4.08 4.10
N ASN A 117 12.14 -4.47 2.85
CA ASN A 117 11.15 -5.18 2.07
C ASN A 117 11.32 -6.69 2.24
N ASP A 118 10.21 -7.41 2.34
CA ASP A 118 10.21 -8.87 2.34
C ASP A 118 9.74 -9.40 0.98
N ASP A 119 10.17 -10.61 0.62
CA ASP A 119 9.92 -11.22 -0.69
C ASP A 119 8.43 -11.34 -1.05
N ASN A 120 7.53 -11.33 -0.06
CA ASN A 120 6.09 -11.47 -0.24
C ASN A 120 5.31 -10.17 0.02
N PHE A 121 6.01 -9.06 0.27
CA PHE A 121 5.44 -7.76 0.60
C PHE A 121 4.53 -7.74 1.85
N GLU A 122 4.66 -8.70 2.76
CA GLU A 122 3.82 -8.84 3.96
C GLU A 122 3.90 -7.59 4.86
N THR A 123 5.11 -7.04 5.01
CA THR A 123 5.36 -5.82 5.79
C THR A 123 4.65 -4.62 5.19
N MET A 124 4.73 -4.48 3.86
CA MET A 124 4.02 -3.42 3.13
C MET A 124 2.50 -3.59 3.24
N GLN A 125 1.99 -4.81 3.06
CA GLN A 125 0.56 -5.12 3.16
C GLN A 125 0.01 -4.73 4.55
N LYS A 126 0.70 -5.14 5.62
CA LYS A 126 0.33 -4.76 7.00
C LYS A 126 0.32 -3.25 7.21
N MET A 127 1.31 -2.54 6.66
CA MET A 127 1.36 -1.08 6.74
C MET A 127 0.24 -0.42 5.92
N ALA A 128 -0.07 -0.93 4.74
CA ALA A 128 -1.16 -0.43 3.90
C ALA A 128 -2.52 -0.61 4.60
N GLU A 129 -2.77 -1.78 5.19
CA GLU A 129 -3.95 -2.04 6.03
C GLU A 129 -4.04 -1.07 7.21
N HIS A 130 -2.93 -0.92 7.93
CA HIS A 130 -2.87 -0.08 9.10
C HIS A 130 -3.13 1.39 8.76
N VAL A 131 -2.47 1.91 7.72
CA VAL A 131 -2.65 3.27 7.21
C VAL A 131 -4.09 3.49 6.73
N SER A 132 -4.66 2.57 5.96
CA SER A 132 -6.05 2.63 5.49
C SER A 132 -7.03 2.77 6.67
N VAL A 133 -6.83 1.98 7.74
CA VAL A 133 -7.66 2.04 8.95
C VAL A 133 -7.52 3.36 9.70
N ILE A 134 -6.29 3.83 9.95
CA ILE A 134 -6.09 5.03 10.78
C ILE A 134 -6.50 6.32 10.07
N PHE A 135 -6.36 6.37 8.74
CA PHE A 135 -6.80 7.52 7.93
C PHE A 135 -8.22 7.36 7.40
N ARG A 136 -8.87 6.22 7.67
CA ARG A 136 -10.23 5.88 7.20
C ARG A 136 -10.39 6.12 5.70
N THR A 137 -9.40 5.70 4.93
CA THR A 137 -9.37 5.93 3.48
C THR A 137 -8.95 4.63 2.78
N PRO A 138 -9.72 4.14 1.79
CA PRO A 138 -9.32 2.99 1.00
C PRO A 138 -8.03 3.26 0.20
N ILE A 139 -7.42 2.21 -0.32
CA ILE A 139 -6.31 2.34 -1.27
C ILE A 139 -6.90 2.85 -2.58
N THR A 140 -6.56 4.08 -2.97
CA THR A 140 -7.10 4.73 -4.17
C THR A 140 -6.57 4.04 -5.42
N SER A 141 -5.29 3.69 -5.43
CA SER A 141 -4.61 3.15 -6.60
C SER A 141 -3.63 2.06 -6.22
N LEU A 142 -3.57 1.01 -7.03
CA LEU A 142 -2.60 -0.06 -6.92
C LEU A 142 -1.82 -0.19 -8.23
N SER A 143 -0.49 -0.27 -8.12
CA SER A 143 0.37 -0.66 -9.23
C SER A 143 1.28 -1.82 -8.87
N THR A 144 1.59 -2.66 -9.85
CA THR A 144 2.67 -3.66 -9.76
C THR A 144 3.69 -3.39 -10.87
N ASN A 145 4.98 -3.62 -10.62
CA ASN A 145 6.01 -3.53 -11.65
C ASN A 145 6.86 -4.78 -11.66
N ARG A 146 6.89 -5.45 -12.83
CA ARG A 146 7.67 -6.66 -13.09
C ARG A 146 7.51 -7.70 -11.99
N LEU A 147 6.27 -7.99 -11.62
CA LEU A 147 5.96 -9.11 -10.73
C LEU A 147 5.57 -10.35 -11.54
N ASN A 148 5.84 -11.52 -10.97
CA ASN A 148 5.35 -12.78 -11.53
C ASN A 148 3.85 -12.98 -11.21
N ASP A 149 3.21 -13.85 -11.97
CA ASP A 149 1.79 -14.20 -11.83
C ASP A 149 1.36 -14.55 -10.40
N GLN A 150 2.18 -15.31 -9.68
CA GLN A 150 1.86 -15.75 -8.32
C GLN A 150 1.79 -14.56 -7.34
N LEU A 151 2.77 -13.65 -7.39
CA LEU A 151 2.80 -12.46 -6.56
C LEU A 151 1.67 -11.49 -6.93
N THR A 152 1.43 -11.28 -8.23
CA THR A 152 0.33 -10.44 -8.72
C THR A 152 -1.02 -10.95 -8.20
N MET A 153 -1.32 -12.24 -8.36
CA MET A 153 -2.56 -12.83 -7.83
C MET A 153 -2.65 -12.72 -6.30
N SER A 154 -1.54 -12.90 -5.59
CA SER A 154 -1.50 -12.78 -4.12
C SER A 154 -1.88 -11.36 -3.67
N ILE A 155 -1.29 -10.34 -4.29
CA ILE A 155 -1.56 -8.93 -4.00
C ILE A 155 -3.02 -8.57 -4.32
N VAL A 156 -3.54 -9.03 -5.46
CA VAL A 156 -4.94 -8.79 -5.85
C VAL A 156 -5.91 -9.42 -4.85
N LYS A 157 -5.68 -10.68 -4.46
CA LYS A 157 -6.53 -11.36 -3.47
C LYS A 157 -6.44 -10.70 -2.11
N TRP A 158 -5.25 -10.25 -1.70
CA TRP A 158 -5.09 -9.48 -0.48
C TRP A 158 -5.90 -8.18 -0.55
N LEU A 159 -5.76 -7.40 -1.62
CA LEU A 159 -6.49 -6.13 -1.77
C LEU A 159 -8.01 -6.34 -1.76
N SER A 160 -8.51 -7.42 -2.37
CA SER A 160 -9.95 -7.74 -2.35
C SER A 160 -10.49 -8.08 -0.95
N THR A 161 -9.64 -8.50 -0.01
CA THR A 161 -10.03 -8.64 1.40
C THR A 161 -10.24 -7.30 2.11
N LEU A 162 -9.61 -6.23 1.63
CA LEU A 162 -9.70 -4.88 2.22
C LEU A 162 -10.81 -4.06 1.59
N GLN A 163 -10.96 -4.17 0.27
CA GLN A 163 -11.92 -3.38 -0.50
C GLN A 163 -12.28 -4.08 -1.82
N PRO A 164 -13.54 -3.94 -2.28
CA PRO A 164 -13.99 -4.57 -3.51
C PRO A 164 -13.59 -3.81 -4.79
N SER A 165 -13.08 -2.58 -4.66
CA SER A 165 -12.80 -1.72 -5.79
C SER A 165 -11.60 -0.80 -5.57
N VAL A 166 -10.99 -0.37 -6.67
CA VAL A 166 -9.89 0.60 -6.73
C VAL A 166 -10.16 1.61 -7.85
N VAL A 167 -9.63 2.83 -7.74
CA VAL A 167 -9.78 3.85 -8.79
C VAL A 167 -8.91 3.49 -9.98
N ASP A 168 -7.62 3.31 -9.70
CA ASP A 168 -6.62 2.98 -10.71
C ASP A 168 -5.93 1.66 -10.39
N LEU A 169 -5.82 0.79 -11.38
CA LEU A 169 -5.09 -0.46 -11.31
C LEU A 169 -4.14 -0.58 -12.50
N ASP A 170 -2.83 -0.60 -12.22
CA ASP A 170 -1.79 -0.74 -13.23
C ASP A 170 -0.95 -1.99 -12.96
N ILE A 171 -0.97 -2.95 -13.88
CA ILE A 171 -0.31 -4.24 -13.69
C ILE A 171 0.76 -4.40 -14.74
N ASP A 172 2.03 -4.31 -14.33
CA ASP A 172 3.19 -4.66 -15.14
C ASP A 172 3.78 -6.00 -14.64
N THR A 173 3.83 -7.00 -15.52
CA THR A 173 4.35 -8.35 -15.26
C THR A 173 5.69 -8.60 -15.95
N THR A 174 6.54 -9.45 -15.36
CA THR A 174 7.85 -9.81 -15.97
C THR A 174 7.71 -10.49 -17.33
N ASP A 175 6.65 -11.29 -17.45
CA ASP A 175 6.37 -12.21 -18.54
C ASP A 175 4.95 -11.98 -19.09
N ASP A 176 4.54 -12.80 -20.05
CA ASP A 176 3.16 -12.84 -20.50
C ASP A 176 2.21 -13.15 -19.34
N ILE A 177 1.20 -12.30 -19.16
CA ILE A 177 0.15 -12.58 -18.19
C ILE A 177 -0.66 -13.80 -18.63
N THR A 178 -0.79 -14.78 -17.74
CA THR A 178 -1.61 -15.95 -18.06
C THR A 178 -3.10 -15.64 -17.92
N ALA A 179 -3.95 -16.35 -18.69
CA ALA A 179 -5.41 -16.19 -18.60
C ALA A 179 -5.96 -16.38 -17.18
N PRO A 180 -5.49 -17.36 -16.36
CA PRO A 180 -5.90 -17.47 -14.96
C PRO A 180 -5.56 -16.25 -14.11
N THR A 181 -4.40 -15.62 -14.33
CA THR A 181 -4.00 -14.39 -13.60
C THR A 181 -4.93 -13.23 -13.96
N LEU A 182 -5.21 -13.05 -15.25
CA LEU A 182 -6.14 -12.01 -15.71
C LEU A 182 -7.56 -12.21 -15.14
N LEU A 183 -8.09 -13.43 -15.20
CA LEU A 183 -9.39 -13.75 -14.60
C LEU A 183 -9.40 -13.50 -13.09
N CYS A 184 -8.33 -13.87 -12.38
CA CYS A 184 -8.18 -13.59 -10.96
C CYS A 184 -8.28 -12.08 -10.67
N ILE A 185 -7.64 -11.23 -11.47
CA ILE A 185 -7.72 -9.77 -11.34
C ILE A 185 -9.16 -9.28 -11.50
N LEU A 186 -9.77 -9.64 -12.63
CA LEU A 186 -11.11 -9.16 -13.00
C LEU A 186 -12.21 -9.65 -12.06
N ASP A 187 -12.09 -10.86 -11.51
CA ASP A 187 -13.07 -11.45 -10.60
C ASP A 187 -12.98 -10.90 -9.17
N ASN A 188 -11.82 -10.37 -8.76
CA ASN A 188 -11.59 -9.96 -7.37
C ASN A 188 -11.67 -8.45 -7.13
N ILE A 189 -11.40 -7.61 -8.13
CA ILE A 189 -11.32 -6.15 -7.94
C ILE A 189 -12.03 -5.42 -9.08
N LYS A 190 -12.99 -4.57 -8.70
CA LYS A 190 -13.62 -3.63 -9.62
C LYS A 190 -12.75 -2.38 -9.79
N VAL A 191 -12.34 -2.06 -11.01
CA VAL A 191 -11.66 -0.80 -11.34
C VAL A 191 -12.68 0.25 -11.75
N THR A 192 -12.58 1.47 -11.22
CA THR A 192 -13.60 2.53 -11.46
C THR A 192 -13.17 3.63 -12.42
N ASP A 193 -11.88 3.82 -12.66
CA ASP A 193 -11.38 4.84 -13.59
C ASP A 193 -10.39 4.25 -14.60
N HIS A 194 -9.15 3.96 -14.19
CA HIS A 194 -8.11 3.50 -15.10
C HIS A 194 -7.64 2.07 -14.82
N PHE A 195 -7.73 1.19 -15.82
CA PHE A 195 -7.09 -0.12 -15.81
C PHE A 195 -6.00 -0.17 -16.90
N SER A 196 -4.77 -0.45 -16.49
CA SER A 196 -3.61 -0.65 -17.35
C SER A 196 -3.02 -2.03 -17.09
N LEU A 197 -2.60 -2.68 -18.18
CA LEU A 197 -1.97 -3.99 -18.15
C LEU A 197 -0.82 -3.97 -19.15
N ASP A 198 0.41 -3.93 -18.63
CA ASP A 198 1.62 -4.09 -19.43
C ASP A 198 2.14 -5.52 -19.26
N SER A 199 2.30 -6.21 -20.38
CA SER A 199 2.84 -7.55 -20.45
C SER A 199 3.64 -7.67 -21.74
N LYS A 200 4.61 -8.58 -21.80
CA LYS A 200 5.39 -8.86 -23.02
C LYS A 200 4.56 -9.57 -24.11
N THR A 201 3.42 -9.03 -24.47
CA THR A 201 2.50 -9.66 -25.42
C THR A 201 3.19 -9.87 -26.76
N ASN A 202 3.42 -11.13 -27.11
CA ASN A 202 3.64 -11.54 -28.49
C ASN A 202 2.25 -11.67 -29.14
N TRP A 203 1.69 -10.54 -29.59
CA TRP A 203 0.29 -10.33 -30.00
C TRP A 203 -0.30 -11.30 -31.06
N MET A 204 0.46 -12.27 -31.59
CA MET A 204 0.02 -13.18 -32.65
C MET A 204 -0.48 -14.56 -32.18
N MET A 205 -0.19 -15.04 -30.97
CA MET A 205 -0.64 -16.38 -30.55
C MET A 205 -1.91 -16.39 -29.68
N ASN A 206 -2.13 -15.39 -28.82
CA ASN A 206 -3.19 -15.47 -27.81
C ASN A 206 -4.61 -15.22 -28.35
N CYS A 207 -4.78 -14.50 -29.47
CA CYS A 207 -6.11 -14.34 -30.09
C CYS A 207 -6.68 -15.68 -30.56
N ILE A 208 -5.83 -16.59 -31.07
CA ILE A 208 -6.25 -17.89 -31.57
C ILE A 208 -6.67 -18.82 -30.41
N GLN A 209 -6.00 -18.74 -29.25
CA GLN A 209 -6.33 -19.57 -28.09
C GLN A 209 -7.54 -19.07 -27.31
N LEU A 210 -7.76 -17.75 -27.22
CA LEU A 210 -8.95 -17.18 -26.61
C LEU A 210 -10.21 -17.45 -27.45
N GLU A 211 -10.14 -17.34 -28.78
CA GLU A 211 -11.27 -17.72 -29.66
C GLU A 211 -11.59 -19.22 -29.55
N GLN A 212 -10.58 -20.10 -29.53
CA GLN A 212 -10.78 -21.55 -29.38
C GLN A 212 -11.35 -21.95 -28.00
N SER A 213 -10.95 -21.24 -26.93
CA SER A 213 -11.48 -21.45 -25.58
C SER A 213 -12.93 -20.96 -25.44
N MET A 214 -13.32 -19.90 -26.15
CA MET A 214 -14.69 -19.42 -26.14
C MET A 214 -15.60 -20.30 -27.01
N GLU A 215 -15.16 -20.75 -28.19
CA GLU A 215 -15.94 -21.65 -29.05
C GLU A 215 -16.21 -23.03 -28.44
N THR A 216 -15.26 -23.58 -27.68
CA THR A 216 -15.44 -24.88 -27.02
C THR A 216 -16.42 -24.84 -25.84
N SER A 217 -16.66 -23.67 -25.26
CA SER A 217 -17.65 -23.50 -24.18
C SER A 217 -19.11 -23.41 -24.68
N PHE A 218 -19.32 -23.10 -25.96
CA PHE A 218 -20.67 -22.95 -26.55
C PHE A 218 -21.23 -24.23 -27.20
N HIS A 219 -20.41 -25.27 -27.37
CA HIS A 219 -20.85 -26.55 -27.98
C HIS A 219 -21.20 -27.66 -26.98
N HIS A 220 -21.23 -27.37 -25.68
CA HIS A 220 -21.72 -28.28 -24.64
C HIS A 220 -22.85 -27.66 -23.80
N THR A 221 -23.99 -27.41 -24.45
CA THR A 221 -25.33 -27.28 -23.86
C THR A 221 -26.35 -27.76 -24.87
#